data_AF-I0HJU6-F1
#
_entry.id   AF-I0HJU6-F1
#
_cell.length_a   1.000
_cell.length_b   1.000
_cell.length_c   1.000
_cell.angle_alpha   90.00
_cell.angle_beta   90.00
_cell.angle_gamma   90.00
#
_symmetry.space_group_name_H-M   'P 1'
#
loop_
_entity.id
_entity.type
_entity.pdbx_description
1 polymer ?
#
loop_
_entity_poly.entity_id
_entity_poly.type
_entity_poly.pdbx_seq_one_letter_code
_entity_poly.pdbx_strand_id
1 'polypeptide(L)'
;MIPGGNPRDHEGPETVTLANYRQRHAQYKTDPDLQAAHAVAPWAVVWDDHETENNWADEAPEQPDPDFLVRRAAAFQAYYENMPLRRTSIPRGIDMQLYRRLHWGRLATFHMLDTRQYRDDQGCGDGYKDCPAAIDPARSITGAEQEKWLLDGFRRSTARWDVLGQQVFFGQRDNNSGPAKVLSMDSWDGYQASRDRITRGWVDAGVRNPVVLTGDVHAHWADDLKLNYDDPTSKTVGTELVCSSITSGGDGADVTGGNHPWAAWNPHLRFYNNQRGYVRTTITKDALTADFVTLPYVTRAGAPAHTRARFVIEDRVPGLNLVADNPTPGASALRSTGDLGAATVEQETARP
;
A
#
# COMPACT_ATOMS: atom_id res chain seq x y z
N MET A 1 12.01 22.71 15.46
CA MET A 1 12.28 21.72 14.41
C MET A 1 13.58 21.03 14.78
N ILE A 2 13.55 19.71 14.91
CA ILE A 2 14.72 18.87 15.23
C ILE A 2 15.54 18.71 13.92
N PRO A 3 16.85 18.38 13.96
CA PRO A 3 17.60 18.08 12.74
C PRO A 3 16.85 17.06 11.86
N GLY A 4 16.68 17.34 10.58
CA GLY A 4 15.87 16.53 9.65
C GLY A 4 14.46 17.05 9.38
N GLY A 5 13.99 18.08 10.11
CA GLY A 5 12.72 18.77 9.78
C GLY A 5 11.46 18.05 10.28
N ASN A 6 11.59 16.97 11.06
CA ASN A 6 10.45 16.31 11.68
C ASN A 6 9.95 17.09 12.92
N PRO A 7 8.63 17.08 13.18
CA PRO A 7 8.04 17.72 14.36
C PRO A 7 8.31 16.95 15.66
N ARG A 8 8.64 15.66 15.56
CA ARG A 8 8.98 14.74 16.67
C ARG A 8 10.19 13.88 16.27
N ASP A 9 10.95 13.41 17.25
CA ASP A 9 12.12 12.55 17.02
C ASP A 9 11.86 11.12 17.48
N HIS A 10 12.63 10.17 16.95
CA HIS A 10 12.66 8.82 17.46
C HIS A 10 13.56 8.74 18.70
N GLU A 11 13.11 7.99 19.70
CA GLU A 11 13.92 7.73 20.88
C GLU A 11 14.86 6.55 20.61
N GLY A 12 16.16 6.75 20.84
CA GLY A 12 17.19 5.72 20.67
C GLY A 12 17.69 5.55 19.23
N PRO A 13 18.63 4.61 19.01
CA PRO A 13 19.21 4.34 17.70
C PRO A 13 18.21 3.63 16.77
N GLU A 14 18.68 3.26 15.58
CA GLU A 14 17.99 2.29 14.73
C GLU A 14 17.62 1.02 15.51
N THR A 15 16.47 0.46 15.16
CA THR A 15 15.83 -0.60 15.92
C THR A 15 16.33 -1.97 15.46
N VAL A 16 17.21 -2.60 16.24
CA VAL A 16 17.81 -3.91 15.86
C VAL A 16 17.57 -5.03 16.89
N THR A 17 17.41 -4.69 18.17
CA THR A 17 17.14 -5.69 19.23
C THR A 17 15.65 -5.73 19.60
N LEU A 18 15.21 -6.83 20.22
CA LEU A 18 13.84 -6.95 20.74
C LEU A 18 13.49 -5.83 21.73
N ALA A 19 14.45 -5.38 22.53
CA ALA A 19 14.25 -4.25 23.45
C ALA A 19 14.03 -2.95 22.67
N ASN A 20 14.77 -2.71 21.59
CA ASN A 20 14.55 -1.54 20.72
C ASN A 20 13.16 -1.61 20.07
N TYR A 21 12.75 -2.74 19.50
CA TYR A 21 11.43 -2.84 18.84
C TYR A 21 10.28 -2.63 19.82
N ARG A 22 10.38 -3.17 21.05
CA ARG A 22 9.41 -2.90 22.12
C ARG A 22 9.37 -1.41 22.50
N GLN A 23 10.52 -0.76 22.63
CA GLN A 23 10.60 0.68 22.89
C GLN A 23 9.95 1.47 21.76
N ARG A 24 10.24 1.14 20.49
CA ARG A 24 9.70 1.82 19.32
C ARG A 24 8.19 1.68 19.23
N HIS A 25 7.65 0.47 19.42
CA HIS A 25 6.20 0.26 19.51
C HIS A 25 5.58 1.05 20.66
N ALA A 26 6.19 1.05 21.85
CA ALA A 26 5.71 1.82 22.98
C ALA A 26 5.70 3.33 22.67
N GLN A 27 6.77 3.87 22.06
CA GLN A 27 6.85 5.27 21.67
C GLN A 27 5.64 5.66 20.79
N TYR A 28 5.36 4.89 19.73
CA TYR A 28 4.21 5.17 18.86
C TYR A 28 2.87 4.97 19.59
N LYS A 29 2.72 3.92 20.40
CA LYS A 29 1.47 3.59 21.11
C LYS A 29 1.19 4.46 22.33
N THR A 30 2.11 5.34 22.73
CA THR A 30 1.85 6.37 23.75
C THR A 30 1.11 7.59 23.19
N ASP A 31 0.99 7.71 21.86
CA ASP A 31 0.23 8.79 21.23
C ASP A 31 -1.27 8.68 21.56
N PRO A 32 -1.89 9.71 22.16
CA PRO A 32 -3.29 9.66 22.58
C PRO A 32 -4.27 9.55 21.41
N ASP A 33 -3.95 10.09 20.24
CA ASP A 33 -4.82 10.00 19.06
C ASP A 33 -4.80 8.57 18.50
N LEU A 34 -3.62 7.92 18.50
CA LEU A 34 -3.50 6.50 18.12
C LEU A 34 -4.21 5.58 19.12
N GLN A 35 -4.10 5.85 20.41
CA GLN A 35 -4.85 5.11 21.45
C GLN A 35 -6.36 5.25 21.26
N ALA A 36 -6.85 6.46 21.00
CA ALA A 36 -8.26 6.71 20.73
C ALA A 36 -8.73 5.94 19.48
N ALA A 37 -7.96 5.96 18.39
CA ALA A 37 -8.27 5.23 17.17
C ALA A 37 -8.32 3.70 17.38
N HIS A 38 -7.42 3.15 18.21
CA HIS A 38 -7.47 1.74 18.62
C HIS A 38 -8.67 1.39 19.51
N ALA A 39 -9.14 2.32 20.35
CA ALA A 39 -10.23 2.06 21.28
C ALA A 39 -11.62 2.04 20.61
N VAL A 40 -11.80 2.73 19.47
CA VAL A 40 -13.12 2.91 18.85
C VAL A 40 -13.50 1.84 17.80
N ALA A 41 -12.54 1.04 17.33
CA ALA A 41 -12.79 0.04 16.29
C ALA A 41 -11.85 -1.17 16.44
N PRO A 42 -12.23 -2.37 15.96
CA PRO A 42 -11.30 -3.48 15.78
C PRO A 42 -10.35 -3.22 14.60
N TRP A 43 -9.09 -3.62 14.73
CA TRP A 43 -8.06 -3.42 13.70
C TRP A 43 -7.68 -4.74 13.04
N ALA A 44 -7.74 -4.77 11.70
CA ALA A 44 -7.25 -5.88 10.89
C ALA A 44 -5.86 -5.55 10.33
N VAL A 45 -4.84 -5.65 11.19
CA VAL A 45 -3.49 -5.20 10.84
C VAL A 45 -2.71 -6.21 9.99
N VAL A 46 -1.93 -5.68 9.05
CA VAL A 46 -0.79 -6.33 8.40
C VAL A 46 0.39 -5.35 8.46
N TRP A 47 1.62 -5.83 8.38
CA TRP A 47 2.82 -4.98 8.33
C TRP A 47 3.19 -4.64 6.90
N ASP A 48 4.16 -3.75 6.76
CA ASP A 48 5.02 -3.58 5.59
C ASP A 48 6.50 -3.75 6.01
N ASP A 49 7.43 -3.09 5.31
CA ASP A 49 8.86 -3.17 5.53
C ASP A 49 9.30 -2.58 6.88
N HIS A 50 8.90 -1.33 7.17
CA HIS A 50 9.36 -0.55 8.33
C HIS A 50 8.95 -1.09 9.71
N GLU A 51 8.13 -2.14 9.78
CA GLU A 51 7.99 -2.94 11.01
C GLU A 51 9.25 -3.75 11.36
N THR A 52 10.17 -3.94 10.40
CA THR A 52 11.48 -4.58 10.57
C THR A 52 12.63 -3.65 10.14
N GLU A 53 12.75 -3.37 8.86
CA GLU A 53 13.82 -2.57 8.23
C GLU A 53 13.28 -2.01 6.90
N ASN A 54 13.85 -0.95 6.35
CA ASN A 54 13.44 -0.48 5.02
C ASN A 54 13.65 -1.59 3.96
N ASN A 55 12.72 -1.73 3.02
CA ASN A 55 12.79 -2.55 1.80
C ASN A 55 13.25 -4.02 1.92
N TRP A 56 13.19 -4.67 3.08
CA TRP A 56 13.55 -6.09 3.19
C TRP A 56 12.67 -7.01 2.32
N ALA A 57 13.26 -8.13 1.87
CA ALA A 57 12.64 -9.13 1.01
C ALA A 57 12.91 -10.54 1.52
N ASP A 58 11.90 -11.15 2.16
CA ASP A 58 12.05 -12.41 2.88
C ASP A 58 13.27 -12.40 3.82
N GLU A 59 14.32 -13.15 3.53
CA GLU A 59 15.53 -13.25 4.35
C GLU A 59 16.60 -12.21 3.97
N ALA A 60 16.37 -11.41 2.94
CA ALA A 60 17.30 -10.40 2.45
C ALA A 60 17.01 -9.01 3.06
N PRO A 61 17.98 -8.40 3.78
CA PRO A 61 17.92 -6.98 4.15
C PRO A 61 18.19 -6.08 2.93
N GLU A 62 17.83 -4.79 3.02
CA GLU A 62 18.16 -3.81 1.98
C GLU A 62 19.68 -3.63 1.85
N GLN A 63 20.37 -3.53 2.99
CA GLN A 63 21.82 -3.40 3.08
C GLN A 63 22.41 -4.62 3.77
N PRO A 64 23.66 -5.03 3.47
CA PRO A 64 24.26 -6.21 4.10
C PRO A 64 24.24 -6.15 5.63
N ASP A 65 23.36 -6.95 6.24
CA ASP A 65 23.25 -7.14 7.68
C ASP A 65 23.36 -8.65 8.01
N PRO A 66 24.49 -9.10 8.60
CA PRO A 66 24.67 -10.51 8.95
C PRO A 66 23.73 -10.98 10.08
N ASP A 67 23.14 -10.05 10.84
CA ASP A 67 22.24 -10.33 11.96
C ASP A 67 20.76 -10.11 11.57
N PHE A 68 20.44 -9.89 10.29
CA PHE A 68 19.09 -9.55 9.84
C PHE A 68 18.03 -10.56 10.29
N LEU A 69 18.30 -11.86 10.26
CA LEU A 69 17.34 -12.87 10.71
C LEU A 69 17.09 -12.81 12.24
N VAL A 70 18.09 -12.40 13.02
CA VAL A 70 17.92 -12.15 14.46
C VAL A 70 17.07 -10.88 14.66
N ARG A 71 17.33 -9.83 13.87
CA ARG A 71 16.55 -8.59 13.84
C ARG A 71 15.08 -8.84 13.46
N ARG A 72 14.82 -9.63 12.41
CA ARG A 72 13.47 -10.02 11.95
C ARG A 72 12.71 -10.80 13.02
N ALA A 73 13.35 -11.78 13.67
CA ALA A 73 12.72 -12.52 14.77
C ALA A 73 12.33 -11.59 15.94
N ALA A 74 13.20 -10.63 16.27
CA ALA A 74 12.93 -9.62 17.30
C ALA A 74 11.77 -8.68 16.90
N ALA A 75 11.75 -8.21 15.64
CA ALA A 75 10.70 -7.37 15.08
C ALA A 75 9.34 -8.08 15.15
N PHE A 76 9.26 -9.32 14.69
CA PHE A 76 8.02 -10.10 14.65
C PHE A 76 7.48 -10.37 16.05
N GLN A 77 8.36 -10.68 17.01
CA GLN A 77 7.95 -10.83 18.41
C GLN A 77 7.37 -9.52 18.96
N ALA A 78 8.04 -8.39 18.76
CA ALA A 78 7.54 -7.10 19.24
C ALA A 78 6.23 -6.68 18.56
N TYR A 79 6.08 -6.95 17.26
CA TYR A 79 4.84 -6.70 16.52
C TYR A 79 3.67 -7.50 17.11
N TYR A 80 3.85 -8.81 17.32
CA TYR A 80 2.83 -9.66 17.95
C TYR A 80 2.44 -9.17 19.36
N GLU A 81 3.43 -8.77 20.18
CA GLU A 81 3.20 -8.27 21.54
C GLU A 81 2.38 -6.97 21.59
N ASN A 82 2.41 -6.18 20.51
CA ASN A 82 1.82 -4.85 20.45
C ASN A 82 0.58 -4.76 19.54
N MET A 83 0.27 -5.81 18.78
CA MET A 83 -0.87 -5.83 17.85
C MET A 83 -1.99 -6.76 18.31
N PRO A 84 -3.27 -6.47 17.98
CA PRO A 84 -4.43 -7.26 18.42
C PRO A 84 -4.59 -8.55 17.57
N LEU A 85 -3.58 -9.41 17.58
CA LEU A 85 -3.52 -10.63 16.78
C LEU A 85 -3.98 -11.86 17.58
N ARG A 86 -4.43 -12.88 16.85
CA ARG A 86 -4.83 -14.16 17.44
C ARG A 86 -3.61 -15.03 17.72
N ARG A 87 -3.77 -16.02 18.60
CA ARG A 87 -2.72 -17.02 18.94
C ARG A 87 -2.14 -17.77 17.73
N THR A 88 -2.88 -17.86 16.63
CA THR A 88 -2.40 -18.45 15.36
C THR A 88 -1.25 -17.66 14.73
N SER A 89 -1.10 -16.40 15.12
CA SER A 89 -0.04 -15.49 14.66
C SER A 89 1.09 -15.35 15.69
N ILE A 90 1.21 -16.26 16.67
CA ILE A 90 2.41 -16.29 17.52
C ILE A 90 3.62 -16.58 16.61
N PRO A 91 4.67 -15.74 16.63
CA PRO A 91 5.86 -15.96 15.83
C PRO A 91 6.66 -17.18 16.30
N ARG A 92 7.34 -17.82 15.36
CA ARG A 92 8.27 -18.94 15.57
C ARG A 92 9.60 -18.58 14.93
N GLY A 93 10.50 -17.96 15.69
CA GLY A 93 11.75 -17.41 15.14
C GLY A 93 11.45 -16.33 14.11
N ILE A 94 11.92 -16.53 12.88
CA ILE A 94 11.71 -15.60 11.75
C ILE A 94 10.35 -15.78 11.04
N ASP A 95 9.51 -16.73 11.50
CA ASP A 95 8.25 -17.04 10.84
C ASP A 95 7.02 -16.58 11.62
N MET A 96 6.03 -15.99 10.95
CA MET A 96 4.79 -15.57 11.59
C MET A 96 3.62 -15.55 10.61
N GLN A 97 2.54 -16.27 10.94
CA GLN A 97 1.35 -16.30 10.09
C GLN A 97 0.57 -14.98 10.25
N LEU A 98 0.75 -14.04 9.31
CA LEU A 98 0.02 -12.78 9.31
C LEU A 98 -1.07 -12.70 8.24
N TYR A 99 -0.81 -13.18 7.01
CA TYR A 99 -1.83 -13.22 5.97
C TYR A 99 -3.03 -14.07 6.43
N ARG A 100 -4.25 -13.61 6.18
CA ARG A 100 -5.47 -14.24 6.69
C ARG A 100 -6.72 -13.71 5.99
N ARG A 101 -7.83 -14.43 6.18
CA ARG A 101 -9.14 -14.07 5.60
C ARG A 101 -10.10 -13.63 6.69
N LEU A 102 -10.79 -12.52 6.47
CA LEU A 102 -11.86 -12.03 7.33
C LEU A 102 -13.15 -11.96 6.51
N HIS A 103 -14.26 -12.41 7.10
CA HIS A 103 -15.56 -12.40 6.44
C HIS A 103 -16.47 -11.39 7.13
N TRP A 104 -17.07 -10.49 6.35
CA TRP A 104 -18.08 -9.56 6.80
C TRP A 104 -19.46 -10.01 6.29
N GLY A 105 -20.00 -11.03 6.96
CA GLY A 105 -21.21 -11.72 6.52
C GLY A 105 -21.09 -12.19 5.07
N ARG A 106 -22.12 -11.91 4.27
CA ARG A 106 -22.11 -12.15 2.81
C ARG A 106 -21.70 -10.93 1.99
N LEU A 107 -21.38 -9.82 2.66
CA LEU A 107 -21.11 -8.55 1.99
C LEU A 107 -19.70 -8.53 1.43
N ALA A 108 -18.70 -8.74 2.28
CA ALA A 108 -17.30 -8.65 1.88
C ALA A 108 -16.46 -9.80 2.44
N THR A 109 -15.50 -10.26 1.64
CA THR A 109 -14.38 -11.08 2.09
C THR A 109 -13.12 -10.22 1.98
N PHE A 110 -12.41 -10.05 3.10
CA PHE A 110 -11.11 -9.39 3.12
C PHE A 110 -10.02 -10.46 3.08
N HIS A 111 -9.22 -10.47 2.02
CA HIS A 111 -8.00 -11.26 1.90
C HIS A 111 -6.83 -10.34 2.30
N MET A 112 -6.39 -10.47 3.55
CA MET A 112 -5.28 -9.67 4.08
C MET A 112 -3.97 -10.38 3.73
N LEU A 113 -3.09 -9.72 2.99
CA LEU A 113 -1.84 -10.26 2.49
C LEU A 113 -0.64 -9.88 3.36
N ASP A 114 0.40 -10.69 3.22
CA ASP A 114 1.78 -10.37 3.56
C ASP A 114 2.59 -10.36 2.26
N THR A 115 3.17 -9.23 1.89
CA THR A 115 3.99 -9.09 0.67
C THR A 115 5.44 -8.76 0.99
N ARG A 116 5.89 -9.09 2.21
CA ARG A 116 7.29 -8.96 2.63
C ARG A 116 7.91 -10.30 2.98
N GLN A 117 7.21 -11.09 3.80
CA GLN A 117 7.76 -12.30 4.38
C GLN A 117 8.14 -13.40 3.36
N TYR A 118 7.57 -13.40 2.17
CA TYR A 118 7.71 -14.52 1.20
C TYR A 118 8.08 -14.06 -0.21
N ARG A 119 8.50 -12.79 -0.36
CA ARG A 119 8.83 -12.20 -1.67
C ARG A 119 10.25 -12.58 -2.07
N ASP A 120 10.48 -12.74 -3.36
CA ASP A 120 11.84 -12.72 -3.89
C ASP A 120 12.45 -11.32 -3.73
N ASP A 121 13.78 -11.24 -3.68
CA ASP A 121 14.53 -9.97 -3.65
C ASP A 121 14.20 -9.05 -4.83
N GLN A 122 14.24 -7.73 -4.63
CA GLN A 122 13.87 -6.73 -5.62
C GLN A 122 14.78 -6.80 -6.84
N GLY A 123 14.16 -6.81 -8.03
CA GLY A 123 14.87 -6.98 -9.29
C GLY A 123 15.90 -5.89 -9.55
N CYS A 124 17.06 -6.29 -10.10
CA CYS A 124 18.10 -5.36 -10.57
C CYS A 124 18.59 -4.35 -9.51
N GLY A 125 18.53 -4.68 -8.21
CA GLY A 125 19.01 -3.84 -7.11
C GLY A 125 18.09 -2.67 -6.75
N ASP A 126 16.78 -2.88 -6.83
CA ASP A 126 15.70 -2.03 -6.29
C ASP A 126 15.57 -0.55 -6.76
N GLY A 127 14.45 0.11 -6.50
CA GLY A 127 14.13 1.46 -6.93
C GLY A 127 13.50 1.50 -8.33
N TYR A 128 13.54 2.67 -8.99
CA TYR A 128 12.90 2.87 -10.29
C TYR A 128 13.83 2.52 -11.46
N LYS A 129 13.46 1.50 -12.24
CA LYS A 129 14.28 1.02 -13.37
C LYS A 129 13.48 0.20 -14.37
N ASP A 130 14.02 0.11 -15.58
CA ASP A 130 13.66 -0.93 -16.55
C ASP A 130 14.46 -2.19 -16.22
N CYS A 131 13.77 -3.26 -15.81
CA CYS A 131 14.39 -4.46 -15.28
C CYS A 131 13.74 -5.73 -15.86
N PRO A 132 14.52 -6.59 -16.55
CA PRO A 132 14.01 -7.87 -17.07
C PRO A 132 13.46 -8.81 -15.99
N ALA A 133 13.95 -8.72 -14.74
CA ALA A 133 13.45 -9.54 -13.64
C ALA A 133 12.00 -9.20 -13.26
N ALA A 134 11.49 -8.03 -13.64
CA ALA A 134 10.11 -7.64 -13.35
C ALA A 134 9.08 -8.53 -14.08
N ILE A 135 9.44 -9.07 -15.24
CA ILE A 135 8.58 -9.94 -16.06
C ILE A 135 8.93 -11.43 -15.94
N ASP A 136 9.89 -11.79 -15.09
CA ASP A 136 10.29 -13.19 -14.89
C ASP A 136 9.13 -13.99 -14.29
N PRO A 137 8.61 -15.03 -14.99
CA PRO A 137 7.50 -15.83 -14.48
C PRO A 137 7.81 -16.59 -13.19
N ALA A 138 9.09 -16.82 -12.88
CA ALA A 138 9.49 -17.53 -11.66
C ALA A 138 9.36 -16.65 -10.41
N ARG A 139 9.37 -15.32 -10.55
CA ARG A 139 9.35 -14.42 -9.40
C ARG A 139 7.98 -14.30 -8.74
N SER A 140 7.98 -14.08 -7.44
CA SER A 140 6.80 -13.99 -6.59
C SER A 140 6.97 -12.94 -5.50
N ILE A 141 5.89 -12.20 -5.22
CA ILE A 141 5.82 -11.30 -4.06
C ILE A 141 5.10 -11.93 -2.87
N THR A 142 4.33 -13.00 -3.10
CA THR A 142 3.52 -13.66 -2.06
C THR A 142 4.08 -15.02 -1.65
N GLY A 143 5.06 -15.56 -2.38
CA GLY A 143 5.44 -16.96 -2.28
C GLY A 143 4.34 -17.91 -2.78
N ALA A 144 4.69 -19.18 -2.99
CA ALA A 144 3.78 -20.15 -3.62
C ALA A 144 2.55 -20.50 -2.75
N GLU A 145 2.72 -20.60 -1.43
CA GLU A 145 1.66 -21.03 -0.53
C GLU A 145 0.55 -19.99 -0.39
N GLN A 146 0.92 -18.72 -0.20
CA GLN A 146 -0.04 -17.62 -0.08
C GLN A 146 -0.72 -17.33 -1.42
N GLU A 147 0.01 -17.40 -2.55
CA GLU A 147 -0.59 -17.27 -3.89
C GLU A 147 -1.69 -18.32 -4.07
N LYS A 148 -1.37 -19.61 -3.79
CA LYS A 148 -2.35 -20.69 -3.87
C LYS A 148 -3.54 -20.44 -2.93
N TRP A 149 -3.29 -20.04 -1.68
CA TRP A 149 -4.33 -19.73 -0.69
C TRP A 149 -5.27 -18.60 -1.14
N LEU A 150 -4.73 -17.60 -1.84
CA LEU A 150 -5.48 -16.47 -2.37
C LEU A 150 -6.35 -16.89 -3.55
N LEU A 151 -5.77 -17.59 -4.54
CA LEU A 151 -6.48 -18.10 -5.72
C LEU A 151 -7.62 -19.05 -5.32
N ASP A 152 -7.35 -19.96 -4.38
CA ASP A 152 -8.36 -20.84 -3.82
C ASP A 152 -9.43 -20.07 -3.02
N GLY A 153 -9.06 -18.94 -2.42
CA GLY A 153 -9.96 -18.00 -1.77
C GLY A 153 -10.96 -17.40 -2.75
N PHE A 154 -10.49 -16.88 -3.87
CA PHE A 154 -11.33 -16.31 -4.92
C PHE A 154 -12.36 -17.32 -5.43
N ARG A 155 -11.92 -18.55 -5.75
CA ARG A 155 -12.81 -19.62 -6.23
C ARG A 155 -13.90 -20.01 -5.24
N ARG A 156 -13.66 -19.83 -3.93
CA ARG A 156 -14.60 -20.19 -2.86
C ARG A 156 -15.42 -19.01 -2.35
N SER A 157 -15.07 -17.77 -2.69
CA SER A 157 -15.76 -16.60 -2.17
C SER A 157 -17.16 -16.52 -2.74
N THR A 158 -18.15 -16.34 -1.87
CA THR A 158 -19.54 -16.06 -2.24
C THR A 158 -19.95 -14.63 -1.82
N ALA A 159 -18.98 -13.79 -1.47
CA ALA A 159 -19.22 -12.42 -1.05
C ALA A 159 -19.61 -11.53 -2.25
N ARG A 160 -20.14 -10.33 -1.97
CA ARG A 160 -20.33 -9.32 -3.01
C ARG A 160 -19.02 -8.64 -3.37
N TRP A 161 -18.17 -8.41 -2.38
CA TRP A 161 -16.88 -7.74 -2.54
C TRP A 161 -15.76 -8.66 -2.08
N ASP A 162 -14.75 -8.83 -2.92
CA ASP A 162 -13.49 -9.45 -2.52
C ASP A 162 -12.45 -8.33 -2.45
N VAL A 163 -12.07 -8.00 -1.22
CA VAL A 163 -11.17 -6.90 -0.92
C VAL A 163 -9.80 -7.47 -0.58
N LEU A 164 -8.78 -7.09 -1.33
CA LEU A 164 -7.39 -7.44 -1.09
C LEU A 164 -6.74 -6.34 -0.25
N GLY A 165 -6.46 -6.61 1.02
CA GLY A 165 -5.72 -5.67 1.88
C GLY A 165 -4.23 -6.00 1.85
N GLN A 166 -3.39 -5.09 1.38
CA GLN A 166 -1.98 -5.34 1.13
C GLN A 166 -1.15 -4.04 1.18
N GLN A 167 0.15 -4.15 0.98
CA GLN A 167 1.16 -3.16 1.32
C GLN A 167 1.46 -2.17 0.17
N VAL A 168 1.97 -2.68 -0.95
CA VAL A 168 2.68 -1.90 -1.98
C VAL A 168 1.85 -1.69 -3.25
N PHE A 169 2.13 -0.64 -4.03
CA PHE A 169 1.34 -0.28 -5.24
C PHE A 169 1.09 -1.48 -6.18
N PHE A 170 -0.19 -1.79 -6.46
CA PHE A 170 -0.61 -2.96 -7.23
C PHE A 170 -0.68 -2.69 -8.74
N GLY A 171 -1.32 -1.60 -9.16
CA GLY A 171 -1.45 -1.21 -10.56
C GLY A 171 -0.12 -0.79 -11.20
N GLN A 172 -0.08 -0.70 -12.53
CA GLN A 172 1.13 -0.24 -13.22
C GLN A 172 1.35 1.27 -12.99
N ARG A 173 2.56 1.70 -12.71
CA ARG A 173 2.90 3.11 -12.55
C ARG A 173 4.25 3.41 -13.21
N ASP A 174 4.22 3.46 -14.54
CA ASP A 174 5.39 3.76 -15.36
C ASP A 174 5.79 5.23 -15.23
N ASN A 175 7.02 5.52 -14.82
CA ASN A 175 7.50 6.89 -14.72
C ASN A 175 8.06 7.44 -16.03
N ASN A 176 8.16 6.61 -17.07
CA ASN A 176 8.78 6.96 -18.34
C ASN A 176 7.75 6.98 -19.47
N SER A 177 7.70 8.07 -20.24
CA SER A 177 6.81 8.18 -21.40
C SER A 177 7.41 7.58 -22.69
N GLY A 178 8.61 7.01 -22.60
CA GLY A 178 9.32 6.38 -23.72
C GLY A 178 8.95 4.91 -23.91
N PRO A 179 9.69 4.18 -24.76
CA PRO A 179 9.41 2.77 -25.03
C PRO A 179 9.85 1.81 -23.91
N ALA A 180 10.72 2.26 -23.00
CA ALA A 180 11.15 1.48 -21.84
C ALA A 180 10.16 1.66 -20.68
N LYS A 181 9.87 0.59 -19.94
CA LYS A 181 9.05 0.68 -18.72
C LYS A 181 9.95 0.91 -17.52
N VAL A 182 9.91 2.10 -16.93
CA VAL A 182 10.72 2.40 -15.75
C VAL A 182 9.80 2.41 -14.53
N LEU A 183 9.90 1.34 -13.74
CA LEU A 183 8.92 1.00 -12.72
C LEU A 183 9.58 0.84 -11.35
N SER A 184 8.80 0.94 -10.28
CA SER A 184 9.24 0.62 -8.93
C SER A 184 9.45 -0.89 -8.77
N MET A 185 10.69 -1.30 -8.45
CA MET A 185 11.03 -2.70 -8.21
C MET A 185 10.56 -3.24 -6.86
N ASP A 186 10.21 -2.35 -5.92
CA ASP A 186 9.67 -2.73 -4.63
C ASP A 186 8.14 -2.97 -4.65
N SER A 187 7.45 -2.38 -5.62
CA SER A 187 6.00 -2.53 -5.83
C SER A 187 5.64 -3.75 -6.69
N TRP A 188 4.34 -4.00 -6.93
CA TRP A 188 3.90 -5.12 -7.80
C TRP A 188 4.39 -5.01 -9.25
N ASP A 189 4.75 -3.81 -9.70
CA ASP A 189 5.42 -3.63 -10.98
C ASP A 189 6.81 -4.28 -11.06
N GLY A 190 7.48 -4.49 -9.92
CA GLY A 190 8.68 -5.30 -9.81
C GLY A 190 8.40 -6.81 -9.89
N TYR A 191 7.14 -7.24 -9.87
CA TYR A 191 6.70 -8.64 -9.85
C TYR A 191 5.52 -8.86 -10.79
N GLN A 192 5.60 -8.34 -12.03
CA GLN A 192 4.47 -8.29 -12.97
C GLN A 192 3.88 -9.67 -13.24
N ALA A 193 4.71 -10.71 -13.37
CA ALA A 193 4.21 -12.05 -13.57
C ALA A 193 3.40 -12.58 -12.37
N SER A 194 3.77 -12.21 -11.14
CA SER A 194 3.00 -12.54 -9.92
C SER A 194 1.68 -11.75 -9.88
N ARG A 195 1.70 -10.45 -10.21
CA ARG A 195 0.48 -9.64 -10.37
C ARG A 195 -0.48 -10.24 -11.38
N ASP A 196 0.04 -10.67 -12.53
CA ASP A 196 -0.72 -11.28 -13.61
C ASP A 196 -1.42 -12.57 -13.16
N ARG A 197 -0.72 -13.44 -12.42
CA ARG A 197 -1.32 -14.68 -11.90
C ARG A 197 -2.50 -14.41 -10.96
N ILE A 198 -2.38 -13.41 -10.09
CA ILE A 198 -3.45 -13.01 -9.17
C ILE A 198 -4.62 -12.37 -9.92
N THR A 199 -4.32 -11.46 -10.84
CA THR A 199 -5.32 -10.73 -11.63
C THR A 199 -6.12 -11.69 -12.52
N ARG A 200 -5.43 -12.56 -13.28
CA ARG A 200 -6.09 -13.63 -14.05
C ARG A 200 -6.84 -14.58 -13.12
N GLY A 201 -6.26 -14.91 -11.97
CA GLY A 201 -6.86 -15.77 -10.97
C GLY A 201 -8.24 -15.33 -10.49
N TRP A 202 -8.43 -14.04 -10.22
CA TRP A 202 -9.77 -13.54 -9.83
C TRP A 202 -10.72 -13.43 -11.02
N VAL A 203 -10.21 -13.16 -12.23
CA VAL A 203 -11.02 -13.16 -13.46
C VAL A 203 -11.55 -14.57 -13.74
N ASP A 204 -10.67 -15.57 -13.69
CA ASP A 204 -10.99 -16.99 -13.91
C ASP A 204 -11.96 -17.52 -12.85
N ALA A 205 -11.82 -17.06 -11.61
CA ALA A 205 -12.75 -17.39 -10.53
C ALA A 205 -14.11 -16.66 -10.64
N GLY A 206 -14.26 -15.72 -11.57
CA GLY A 206 -15.47 -14.91 -11.71
C GLY A 206 -15.74 -14.01 -10.51
N VAL A 207 -14.68 -13.50 -9.86
CA VAL A 207 -14.81 -12.59 -8.72
C VAL A 207 -15.62 -11.38 -9.15
N ARG A 208 -16.65 -11.09 -8.37
CA ARG A 208 -17.69 -10.13 -8.74
C ARG A 208 -17.17 -8.70 -8.74
N ASN A 209 -16.51 -8.29 -7.66
CA ASN A 209 -15.98 -6.95 -7.45
C ASN A 209 -14.62 -7.01 -6.73
N PRO A 210 -13.50 -7.18 -7.45
CA PRO A 210 -12.15 -7.12 -6.88
C PRO A 210 -11.78 -5.67 -6.54
N VAL A 211 -11.41 -5.42 -5.28
CA VAL A 211 -10.90 -4.11 -4.82
C VAL A 211 -9.60 -4.32 -4.05
N VAL A 212 -8.56 -3.56 -4.39
CA VAL A 212 -7.26 -3.58 -3.70
C VAL A 212 -7.14 -2.36 -2.80
N LEU A 213 -6.71 -2.55 -1.56
CA LEU A 213 -6.38 -1.50 -0.60
C LEU A 213 -4.86 -1.52 -0.40
N THR A 214 -4.24 -0.34 -0.52
CA THR A 214 -2.78 -0.22 -0.60
C THR A 214 -2.26 0.93 0.26
N GLY A 215 -1.01 0.84 0.73
CA GLY A 215 -0.27 1.88 1.44
C GLY A 215 1.06 2.19 0.74
N ASP A 216 2.15 2.13 1.52
CA ASP A 216 3.56 2.38 1.13
C ASP A 216 3.85 3.80 0.61
N VAL A 217 3.24 4.22 -0.49
CA VAL A 217 3.75 5.28 -1.38
C VAL A 217 3.57 6.72 -0.88
N HIS A 218 3.14 6.89 0.37
CA HIS A 218 2.98 8.18 1.07
C HIS A 218 2.11 9.24 0.34
N ALA A 219 1.33 8.84 -0.64
CA ALA A 219 0.38 9.67 -1.36
C ALA A 219 -0.88 8.87 -1.68
N HIS A 220 -1.99 9.58 -1.82
CA HIS A 220 -3.24 8.99 -2.26
C HIS A 220 -3.20 8.76 -3.77
N TRP A 221 -3.64 7.58 -4.19
CA TRP A 221 -3.91 7.24 -5.59
C TRP A 221 -5.22 6.45 -5.70
N ALA A 222 -5.81 6.46 -6.89
CA ALA A 222 -6.93 5.60 -7.21
C ALA A 222 -6.81 5.16 -8.67
N ASP A 223 -6.86 3.85 -8.90
CA ASP A 223 -6.49 3.26 -10.18
C ASP A 223 -7.50 2.23 -10.66
N ASP A 224 -7.72 2.21 -11.98
CA ASP A 224 -8.42 1.12 -12.65
C ASP A 224 -7.43 -0.02 -12.91
N LEU A 225 -7.69 -1.22 -12.38
CA LEU A 225 -6.81 -2.36 -12.61
C LEU A 225 -7.10 -2.99 -13.97
N LYS A 226 -6.09 -3.11 -14.83
CA LYS A 226 -6.22 -3.63 -16.21
C LYS A 226 -5.79 -5.08 -16.27
N LEU A 227 -6.45 -5.87 -17.12
CA LEU A 227 -6.01 -7.24 -17.41
C LEU A 227 -4.67 -7.29 -18.15
N ASN A 228 -4.44 -6.34 -19.03
CA ASN A 228 -3.19 -6.12 -19.75
C ASN A 228 -2.92 -4.61 -19.85
N TYR A 229 -1.86 -4.13 -19.22
CA TYR A 229 -1.50 -2.70 -19.24
C TYR A 229 -0.90 -2.24 -20.57
N ASP A 230 -0.43 -3.16 -21.42
CA ASP A 230 0.12 -2.84 -22.75
C ASP A 230 -0.94 -2.73 -23.85
N ASP A 231 -2.18 -3.13 -23.54
CA ASP A 231 -3.31 -3.00 -24.45
C ASP A 231 -4.21 -1.84 -24.00
N PRO A 232 -4.26 -0.72 -24.74
CA PRO A 232 -5.09 0.44 -24.37
C PRO A 232 -6.59 0.13 -24.40
N THR A 233 -7.00 -0.97 -25.03
CA THR A 233 -8.39 -1.47 -25.06
C THR A 233 -8.67 -2.52 -23.99
N SER A 234 -7.67 -2.89 -23.18
CA SER A 234 -7.80 -3.89 -22.13
C SER A 234 -8.90 -3.51 -21.14
N LYS A 235 -9.66 -4.53 -20.76
CA LYS A 235 -10.73 -4.42 -19.78
C LYS A 235 -10.18 -3.98 -18.42
N THR A 236 -10.93 -3.12 -17.73
CA THR A 236 -10.82 -2.94 -16.28
C THR A 236 -11.37 -4.20 -15.60
N VAL A 237 -10.60 -4.78 -14.68
CA VAL A 237 -10.91 -6.03 -13.98
C VAL A 237 -10.91 -5.87 -12.46
N GLY A 238 -10.66 -4.68 -11.95
CA GLY A 238 -10.70 -4.34 -10.54
C GLY A 238 -10.40 -2.87 -10.32
N THR A 239 -10.30 -2.48 -9.06
CA THR A 239 -9.99 -1.12 -8.65
C THR A 239 -8.98 -1.14 -7.50
N GLU A 240 -8.03 -0.22 -7.51
CA GLU A 240 -7.11 0.01 -6.41
C GLU A 240 -7.39 1.34 -5.74
N LEU A 241 -7.37 1.33 -4.40
CA LEU A 241 -7.50 2.49 -3.54
C LEU A 241 -6.23 2.61 -2.70
N VAL A 242 -5.35 3.53 -3.08
CA VAL A 242 -4.07 3.74 -2.42
C VAL A 242 -4.22 4.84 -1.37
N CYS A 243 -3.95 4.47 -0.12
CA CYS A 243 -4.00 5.36 1.01
C CYS A 243 -2.66 6.09 1.18
N SER A 244 -2.72 7.41 1.33
CA SER A 244 -1.57 8.21 1.76
C SER A 244 -1.14 7.80 3.17
N SER A 245 0.03 8.28 3.57
CA SER A 245 0.53 8.12 4.92
C SER A 245 -0.29 8.92 5.94
N ILE A 246 -0.28 8.44 7.18
CA ILE A 246 -0.79 9.21 8.32
C ILE A 246 0.11 10.43 8.59
N THR A 247 1.44 10.27 8.52
CA THR A 247 2.40 11.37 8.75
C THR A 247 3.67 11.35 7.88
N SER A 248 4.10 10.21 7.36
CA SER A 248 5.35 10.10 6.58
C SER A 248 5.37 11.06 5.40
N GLY A 249 6.48 11.77 5.18
CA GLY A 249 6.59 12.80 4.13
C GLY A 249 6.12 14.21 4.53
N GLY A 250 5.62 14.41 5.77
CA GLY A 250 5.28 15.74 6.29
C GLY A 250 3.95 16.28 5.76
N ASP A 251 3.79 17.60 5.64
CA ASP A 251 2.50 18.23 5.26
C ASP A 251 2.05 17.85 3.85
N GLY A 252 3.02 17.77 2.92
CA GLY A 252 2.76 17.48 1.52
C GLY A 252 1.98 18.59 0.79
N ALA A 253 1.32 18.23 -0.30
CA ALA A 253 0.60 19.20 -1.14
C ALA A 253 -0.54 18.55 -1.94
N ASP A 254 -1.56 19.37 -2.22
CA ASP A 254 -2.63 19.00 -3.14
C ASP A 254 -2.24 19.35 -4.59
N VAL A 255 -2.83 18.62 -5.54
CA VAL A 255 -2.81 18.94 -6.96
C VAL A 255 -4.26 19.25 -7.34
N THR A 256 -4.54 20.49 -7.76
CA THR A 256 -5.92 20.96 -7.98
C THR A 256 -6.73 20.05 -8.91
N GLY A 257 -6.10 19.54 -9.98
CA GLY A 257 -6.75 18.63 -10.93
C GLY A 257 -6.76 17.16 -10.52
N GLY A 258 -6.18 16.80 -9.37
CA GLY A 258 -6.12 15.43 -8.87
C GLY A 258 -5.36 14.46 -9.79
N ASN A 259 -4.53 14.95 -10.70
CA ASN A 259 -3.86 14.14 -11.72
C ASN A 259 -2.35 14.25 -11.60
N HIS A 260 -1.68 13.12 -11.45
CA HIS A 260 -0.23 13.04 -11.59
C HIS A 260 0.16 13.14 -13.07
N PRO A 261 1.29 13.79 -13.44
CA PRO A 261 1.74 13.88 -14.83
C PRO A 261 1.88 12.53 -15.55
N TRP A 262 2.25 11.48 -14.82
CA TRP A 262 2.36 10.11 -15.35
C TRP A 262 1.04 9.55 -15.90
N ALA A 263 -0.12 10.10 -15.52
CA ALA A 263 -1.42 9.68 -16.04
C ALA A 263 -1.55 9.89 -17.56
N ALA A 264 -0.71 10.74 -18.17
CA ALA A 264 -0.71 10.97 -19.61
C ALA A 264 -0.35 9.71 -20.42
N TRP A 265 0.46 8.79 -19.88
CA TRP A 265 0.78 7.49 -20.47
C TRP A 265 0.36 6.30 -19.61
N ASN A 266 -0.14 6.55 -18.39
CA ASN A 266 -0.82 5.58 -17.55
C ASN A 266 -2.30 6.01 -17.36
N PRO A 267 -3.16 5.90 -18.39
CA PRO A 267 -4.53 6.46 -18.36
C PRO A 267 -5.46 5.79 -17.34
N HIS A 268 -5.02 4.67 -16.77
CA HIS A 268 -5.68 3.98 -15.67
C HIS A 268 -5.43 4.61 -14.30
N LEU A 269 -4.45 5.52 -14.17
CA LEU A 269 -4.29 6.32 -12.95
C LEU A 269 -5.35 7.43 -12.95
N ARG A 270 -6.27 7.40 -11.99
CA ARG A 270 -7.47 8.25 -11.98
C ARG A 270 -7.44 9.34 -10.91
N PHE A 271 -6.52 9.25 -9.95
CA PHE A 271 -6.39 10.21 -8.86
C PHE A 271 -4.98 10.25 -8.29
N TYR A 272 -4.59 11.45 -7.84
CA TYR A 272 -3.37 11.71 -7.09
C TYR A 272 -3.58 12.87 -6.11
N ASN A 273 -3.12 12.68 -4.87
CA ASN A 273 -2.98 13.75 -3.89
C ASN A 273 -1.88 13.40 -2.87
N ASN A 274 -0.96 14.33 -2.62
CA ASN A 274 0.19 14.13 -1.72
C ASN A 274 -0.05 14.82 -0.36
N GLN A 275 -1.29 14.90 0.12
CA GLN A 275 -1.56 15.29 1.51
C GLN A 275 -1.73 14.04 2.37
N ARG A 276 -1.53 14.20 3.68
CA ARG A 276 -1.69 13.11 4.65
C ARG A 276 -3.15 12.84 4.93
N GLY A 277 -3.47 11.63 5.38
CA GLY A 277 -4.83 11.29 5.78
C GLY A 277 -5.13 9.81 5.69
N TYR A 278 -6.36 9.48 5.32
CA TYR A 278 -6.83 8.10 5.25
C TYR A 278 -7.93 7.94 4.22
N VAL A 279 -8.15 6.70 3.77
CA VAL A 279 -9.29 6.34 2.93
C VAL A 279 -10.41 5.77 3.82
N ARG A 280 -11.60 6.35 3.74
CA ARG A 280 -12.80 5.83 4.42
C ARG A 280 -13.72 5.20 3.40
N THR A 281 -14.08 3.93 3.59
CA THR A 281 -14.99 3.22 2.70
C THR A 281 -16.37 3.02 3.34
N THR A 282 -17.41 3.11 2.51
CA THR A 282 -18.76 2.63 2.83
C THR A 282 -19.11 1.53 1.84
N ILE A 283 -19.24 0.30 2.33
CA ILE A 283 -19.49 -0.89 1.50
C ILE A 283 -20.95 -1.29 1.66
N THR A 284 -21.67 -1.39 0.56
CA THR A 284 -23.06 -1.86 0.49
C THR A 284 -23.20 -2.97 -0.53
N LYS A 285 -24.39 -3.57 -0.65
CA LYS A 285 -24.63 -4.61 -1.66
C LYS A 285 -24.55 -4.06 -3.10
N ASP A 286 -24.75 -2.77 -3.29
CA ASP A 286 -24.92 -2.13 -4.61
C ASP A 286 -23.69 -1.30 -5.02
N ALA A 287 -22.88 -0.86 -4.05
CA ALA A 287 -21.69 -0.06 -4.32
C ALA A 287 -20.69 -0.06 -3.15
N LEU A 288 -19.42 0.20 -3.47
CA LEU A 288 -18.39 0.65 -2.55
C LEU A 288 -18.10 2.13 -2.81
N THR A 289 -18.29 2.98 -1.80
CA THR A 289 -17.89 4.40 -1.86
C THR A 289 -16.58 4.58 -1.12
N ALA A 290 -15.61 5.25 -1.73
CA ALA A 290 -14.31 5.57 -1.14
C ALA A 290 -14.14 7.09 -1.02
N ASP A 291 -14.06 7.59 0.22
CA ASP A 291 -13.71 8.96 0.54
C ASP A 291 -12.20 9.06 0.80
N PHE A 292 -11.49 9.84 0.00
CA PHE A 292 -10.10 10.21 0.25
C PHE A 292 -10.08 11.41 1.19
N VAL A 293 -9.86 11.15 2.48
CA VAL A 293 -9.87 12.16 3.54
C VAL A 293 -8.45 12.68 3.74
N THR A 294 -8.26 13.99 3.62
CA THR A 294 -6.93 14.62 3.73
C THR A 294 -6.88 15.71 4.80
N LEU A 295 -5.67 15.93 5.30
CA LEU A 295 -5.30 17.00 6.21
C LEU A 295 -4.34 17.95 5.49
N PRO A 296 -4.53 19.28 5.58
CA PRO A 296 -3.64 20.25 4.94
C PRO A 296 -2.25 20.33 5.58
N TYR A 297 -2.07 19.81 6.80
CA TYR A 297 -0.80 19.73 7.50
C TYR A 297 -0.84 18.67 8.61
N VAL A 298 0.32 18.15 8.98
CA VAL A 298 0.56 17.26 10.13
C VAL A 298 1.76 17.69 10.98
N THR A 299 2.51 18.72 10.55
CA THR A 299 3.64 19.29 11.30
C THR A 299 3.21 20.02 12.58
N ARG A 300 1.91 20.27 12.74
CA ARG A 300 1.29 20.85 13.93
C ARG A 300 -0.11 20.24 14.13
N ALA A 301 -0.59 20.25 15.37
CA ALA A 301 -1.91 19.71 15.73
C ALA A 301 -3.07 20.58 15.19
N GLY A 302 -4.27 19.98 15.11
CA GLY A 302 -5.52 20.70 14.85
C GLY A 302 -5.88 20.89 13.38
N ALA A 303 -5.24 20.17 12.46
CA ALA A 303 -5.59 20.23 11.04
C ALA A 303 -7.02 19.73 10.79
N PRO A 304 -7.87 20.47 10.06
CA PRO A 304 -9.21 20.00 9.73
C PRO A 304 -9.12 18.90 8.67
N ALA A 305 -9.74 17.75 8.96
CA ALA A 305 -9.93 16.69 7.97
C ALA A 305 -11.06 17.08 6.99
N HIS A 306 -10.87 16.82 5.70
CA HIS A 306 -11.91 16.99 4.69
C HIS A 306 -11.83 15.92 3.61
N THR A 307 -12.96 15.61 2.95
CA THR A 307 -12.98 14.67 1.82
C THR A 307 -12.51 15.39 0.56
N ARG A 308 -11.26 15.14 0.17
CA ARG A 308 -10.63 15.69 -1.03
C ARG A 308 -11.23 15.15 -2.31
N ALA A 309 -11.50 13.85 -2.37
CA ALA A 309 -12.15 13.21 -3.50
C ALA A 309 -13.04 12.07 -3.02
N ARG A 310 -14.12 11.81 -3.76
CA ARG A 310 -15.00 10.65 -3.54
C ARG A 310 -15.15 9.86 -4.82
N PHE A 311 -14.90 8.57 -4.73
CA PHE A 311 -15.14 7.61 -5.80
C PHE A 311 -16.24 6.62 -5.41
N VAL A 312 -16.97 6.15 -6.41
CA VAL A 312 -17.95 5.07 -6.29
C VAL A 312 -17.55 3.95 -7.24
N ILE A 313 -17.52 2.73 -6.73
CA ILE A 313 -17.40 1.49 -7.48
C ILE A 313 -18.76 0.82 -7.40
N GLU A 314 -19.45 0.69 -8.53
CA GLU A 314 -20.77 0.07 -8.58
C GLU A 314 -20.66 -1.45 -8.69
N ASP A 315 -21.63 -2.15 -8.13
CA ASP A 315 -21.70 -3.60 -8.19
C ASP A 315 -21.69 -4.12 -9.64
N ARG A 316 -20.73 -4.98 -9.97
CA ARG A 316 -20.44 -5.54 -11.30
C ARG A 316 -19.99 -4.52 -12.36
N VAL A 317 -19.59 -3.32 -11.97
CA VAL A 317 -19.00 -2.33 -12.87
C VAL A 317 -17.59 -2.04 -12.38
N PRO A 318 -16.57 -2.80 -12.83
CA PRO A 318 -15.19 -2.57 -12.43
C PRO A 318 -14.72 -1.18 -12.87
N GLY A 319 -14.10 -0.45 -11.95
CA GLY A 319 -13.52 0.87 -12.21
C GLY A 319 -14.07 1.98 -11.31
N LEU A 320 -13.40 3.13 -11.39
CA LEU A 320 -13.62 4.28 -10.52
C LEU A 320 -14.53 5.34 -11.15
N ASN A 321 -15.66 5.63 -10.50
CA ASN A 321 -16.50 6.79 -10.84
C ASN A 321 -16.25 7.93 -9.85
N LEU A 322 -15.61 9.01 -10.29
CA LEU A 322 -15.43 10.23 -9.49
C LEU A 322 -16.78 10.94 -9.33
N VAL A 323 -17.23 11.11 -8.08
CA VAL A 323 -18.52 11.74 -7.77
C VAL A 323 -18.39 13.04 -6.97
N ALA A 324 -17.23 13.29 -6.37
CA ALA A 324 -16.91 14.58 -5.76
C ALA A 324 -15.41 14.86 -5.84
N ASP A 325 -15.06 16.10 -6.19
CA ASP A 325 -13.70 16.61 -6.29
C ASP A 325 -13.65 17.97 -5.57
N ASN A 326 -13.01 18.00 -4.39
CA ASN A 326 -12.99 19.15 -3.48
C ASN A 326 -11.54 19.55 -3.17
N PRO A 327 -10.83 20.23 -4.10
CA PRO A 327 -9.45 20.64 -3.88
C PRO A 327 -9.30 21.55 -2.65
N THR A 328 -8.15 21.44 -1.97
CA THR A 328 -7.85 22.26 -0.80
C THR A 328 -7.80 23.74 -1.20
N PRO A 329 -8.56 24.64 -0.56
CA PRO A 329 -8.53 26.07 -0.89
C PRO A 329 -7.12 26.66 -0.71
N GLY A 330 -6.62 27.36 -1.73
CA GLY A 330 -5.28 27.97 -1.70
C GLY A 330 -4.13 26.98 -1.93
N ALA A 331 -4.41 25.73 -2.33
CA ALA A 331 -3.38 24.83 -2.84
C ALA A 331 -2.63 25.51 -4.00
N SER A 332 -1.29 25.50 -3.92
CA SER A 332 -0.43 26.01 -4.97
C SER A 332 -0.75 25.31 -6.30
N ALA A 333 -0.82 26.09 -7.38
CA ALA A 333 -0.64 25.52 -8.70
C ALA A 333 0.73 24.83 -8.71
N LEU A 334 0.72 23.55 -9.12
CA LEU A 334 1.84 22.63 -9.32
C LEU A 334 3.24 23.29 -9.47
N ARG A 335 4.25 22.72 -8.77
CA ARG A 335 5.63 22.66 -9.28
C ARG A 335 5.57 22.06 -10.70
N SER A 336 6.47 22.43 -11.62
CA SER A 336 6.34 22.01 -13.02
C SER A 336 6.18 20.48 -13.15
N THR A 337 5.56 19.98 -14.24
CA THR A 337 5.26 18.54 -14.41
C THR A 337 6.47 17.62 -14.24
N GLY A 338 7.67 18.09 -14.62
CA GLY A 338 8.92 17.37 -14.41
C GLY A 338 9.34 17.30 -12.93
N ASP A 339 9.10 18.37 -12.16
CA ASP A 339 9.48 18.44 -10.75
C ASP A 339 8.67 17.46 -9.89
N LEU A 340 7.40 17.23 -10.22
CA LEU A 340 6.55 16.32 -9.46
C LEU A 340 6.92 14.85 -9.69
N GLY A 341 7.17 14.43 -10.93
CA GLY A 341 7.58 13.06 -11.23
C GLY A 341 8.92 12.69 -10.59
N ALA A 342 9.91 13.58 -10.66
CA ALA A 342 11.19 13.39 -10.00
C ALA A 342 11.06 13.33 -8.47
N ALA A 343 10.24 14.23 -7.88
CA ALA A 343 9.97 14.21 -6.44
C ALA A 343 9.26 12.94 -5.99
N THR A 344 8.34 12.38 -6.78
CA THR A 344 7.70 11.10 -6.49
C THR A 344 8.72 9.97 -6.43
N VAL A 345 9.63 9.88 -7.41
CA VAL A 345 10.71 8.87 -7.39
C VAL A 345 11.61 9.05 -6.18
N GLU A 346 12.08 10.28 -5.93
CA GLU A 346 12.94 10.58 -4.78
C GLU A 346 12.28 10.21 -3.44
N GLN A 347 11.00 10.55 -3.24
CA GLN A 347 10.25 10.25 -2.02
C GLN A 347 10.04 8.74 -1.78
N GLU A 348 10.09 7.94 -2.84
CA GLU A 348 9.90 6.50 -2.76
C GLU A 348 11.21 5.72 -2.69
N THR A 349 12.32 6.25 -3.21
CA THR A 349 13.62 5.54 -3.23
C THR A 349 14.62 6.05 -2.19
N ALA A 350 14.53 7.30 -1.74
CA ALA A 350 15.50 7.89 -0.82
C ALA A 350 15.00 7.89 0.65
N ARG A 351 14.11 6.96 1.00
CA ARG A 351 13.52 6.88 2.34
C ARG A 351 14.59 6.46 3.36
N PRO A 352 14.71 7.18 4.49
CA PRO A 352 15.62 6.80 5.58
C PRO A 352 15.03 5.71 6.49
#